data_AF-A0A2K1E0H8-F1
#
_entry.id   AF-A0A2K1E0H8-F1
#
_cell.length_a   1.000
_cell.length_b   1.000
_cell.length_c   1.000
_cell.angle_alpha   90.00
_cell.angle_beta   90.00
_cell.angle_gamma   90.00
#
_symmetry.space_group_name_H-M   'P 1'
#
loop_
_entity.id
_entity.type
_entity.pdbx_description
1 polymer ?
#
loop_
_entity_poly.entity_id
_entity_poly.type
_entity_poly.pdbx_seq_one_letter_code
_entity_poly.pdbx_strand_id
1 'polypeptide(L)'
;MIKLFRNIRKNLLNEGKTSKYFKYAIGEIVLVVIGILIALQINNINEAKNNEARFKKILKELRKDLETDILNSEPLLKDNLKVDSLSNLVLDHKFTKDDYLEKGSRNLFWVGLQFSPFDYQKTAFKKFESFQGVVPAKYDSIIKDINHYYIDLGQFYDDIYGIFRERINDHHSYLVNNTNWYYKMRNGETTDEMIDFYLNNPMYKNWVSQYQMDNTAGKYGTLKMLQSRGFGLLQKLTETIGDSYEFKDEDILNKYGKPIANANEYVGEYKNLQTNNTTRIQQIGGHLFEGYNTTGALKEIKRDTFLYIDYPDWQNIFTRDADGRVNGMKLNHLKDSTRNSSAIKIK
;
A
#
# COMPACT_ATOMS: atom_id res chain seq x y z
N MET A 1 29.66 -35.95 -36.09
CA MET A 1 30.35 -37.08 -35.43
C MET A 1 31.82 -36.74 -35.29
N ILE A 2 32.39 -36.69 -34.08
CA ILE A 2 33.82 -36.45 -33.88
C ILE A 2 34.61 -37.50 -34.68
N LYS A 3 35.64 -37.08 -35.43
CA LYS A 3 36.41 -37.94 -36.37
C LYS A 3 36.94 -39.22 -35.71
N LEU A 4 37.24 -39.15 -34.42
CA LEU A 4 37.71 -40.27 -33.59
C LEU A 4 36.70 -41.44 -33.56
N PHE A 5 35.43 -41.19 -33.22
CA PHE A 5 34.40 -42.23 -33.13
C PHE A 5 34.05 -42.83 -34.50
N ARG A 6 34.14 -42.02 -35.56
CA ARG A 6 33.95 -42.48 -36.94
C ARG A 6 35.03 -43.48 -37.37
N ASN A 7 36.29 -43.23 -37.00
CA ASN A 7 37.41 -44.11 -37.36
C ASN A 7 37.38 -45.42 -36.56
N ILE A 8 37.00 -45.37 -35.27
CA ILE A 8 36.84 -46.56 -34.42
C ILE A 8 35.75 -47.49 -34.98
N ARG A 9 34.62 -46.94 -35.45
CA ARG A 9 33.55 -47.72 -36.10
C ARG A 9 33.98 -48.43 -37.37
N LYS A 10 34.71 -47.73 -38.25
CA LYS A 10 35.22 -48.31 -39.50
C LYS A 10 36.16 -49.48 -39.22
N ASN A 11 37.05 -49.34 -38.24
CA ASN A 11 37.98 -50.41 -37.85
C ASN A 11 37.24 -51.62 -37.25
N LEU A 12 36.24 -51.41 -36.38
CA LEU A 12 35.45 -52.50 -35.78
C LEU A 12 34.56 -53.26 -36.78
N LEU A 13 34.09 -52.59 -37.84
CA LEU A 13 33.36 -53.22 -38.95
C LEU A 13 34.31 -54.05 -39.84
N ASN A 14 35.50 -53.54 -40.14
CA ASN A 14 36.50 -54.24 -40.95
C ASN A 14 37.05 -55.52 -40.27
N GLU A 15 37.00 -55.59 -38.95
CA GLU A 15 37.43 -56.77 -38.16
C GLU A 15 36.31 -57.82 -37.94
N GLY A 16 35.11 -57.66 -38.52
CA GLY A 16 33.99 -58.60 -38.35
C GLY A 16 33.34 -58.59 -36.95
N LYS A 17 33.66 -57.61 -36.09
CA LYS A 17 33.21 -57.53 -34.68
C LYS A 17 31.87 -56.78 -34.53
N THR A 18 30.83 -57.26 -35.21
CA THR A 18 29.49 -56.64 -35.24
C THR A 18 28.88 -56.39 -33.85
N SER A 19 29.01 -57.34 -32.91
CA SER A 19 28.53 -57.16 -31.52
C SER A 19 29.22 -55.99 -30.79
N LYS A 20 30.53 -55.80 -30.99
CA LYS A 20 31.24 -54.65 -30.41
C LYS A 20 30.83 -53.36 -31.10
N TYR A 21 30.65 -53.37 -32.42
CA TYR A 21 30.15 -52.22 -33.17
C TYR A 21 28.80 -51.72 -32.63
N PHE A 22 27.83 -52.60 -32.37
CA PHE A 22 26.53 -52.21 -31.79
C PHE A 22 26.67 -51.58 -30.40
N LYS A 23 27.52 -52.12 -29.52
CA LYS A 23 27.77 -51.53 -28.19
C LYS A 23 28.35 -50.11 -28.29
N TYR A 24 29.31 -49.89 -29.19
CA TYR A 24 29.88 -48.56 -29.44
C TYR A 24 28.89 -47.61 -30.14
N ALA A 25 27.99 -48.12 -30.98
CA ALA A 25 26.95 -47.32 -31.62
C ALA A 25 25.93 -46.79 -30.60
N ILE A 26 25.46 -47.67 -29.70
CA ILE A 26 24.56 -47.31 -28.60
C ILE A 26 25.24 -46.31 -27.66
N GLY A 27 26.52 -46.52 -27.31
CA GLY A 27 27.27 -45.59 -26.47
C GLY A 27 27.35 -44.17 -27.05
N GLU A 28 27.53 -44.01 -28.36
CA GLU A 28 27.53 -42.68 -29.00
C GLU A 28 26.14 -42.05 -28.97
N ILE A 29 25.08 -42.81 -29.22
CA ILE A 29 23.70 -42.29 -29.16
C ILE A 29 23.41 -41.77 -27.74
N VAL A 30 23.75 -42.55 -26.71
CA VAL A 30 23.58 -42.15 -25.30
C VAL A 30 24.37 -40.87 -25.00
N LEU A 31 25.63 -40.78 -25.47
CA LEU A 31 26.48 -39.62 -25.23
C LEU A 31 25.97 -38.35 -25.95
N VAL A 32 25.46 -38.49 -27.18
CA VAL A 32 24.80 -37.41 -27.92
C VAL A 32 23.51 -36.98 -27.24
N VAL A 33 22.68 -37.93 -26.78
CA VAL A 33 21.44 -37.65 -26.05
C VAL A 33 21.74 -36.90 -24.75
N ILE A 34 22.73 -37.32 -23.96
CA ILE A 34 23.18 -36.59 -22.76
C ILE A 34 23.63 -35.17 -23.13
N GLY A 35 24.40 -35.01 -24.21
CA GLY A 35 24.82 -33.69 -24.68
C GLY A 35 23.64 -32.77 -25.04
N ILE A 36 22.63 -33.30 -25.73
CA ILE A 36 21.41 -32.56 -26.07
C ILE A 36 20.62 -32.19 -24.81
N LEU A 37 20.46 -33.13 -23.87
CA LEU A 37 19.75 -32.87 -22.61
C LEU A 37 20.43 -31.79 -21.78
N ILE A 38 21.75 -31.81 -21.67
CA ILE A 38 22.52 -30.76 -20.97
C ILE A 38 22.34 -29.41 -21.67
N ALA A 39 22.43 -29.37 -23.00
CA ALA A 39 22.24 -28.14 -23.77
C ALA A 39 20.83 -27.55 -23.59
N LEU A 40 19.80 -28.40 -23.65
CA LEU A 40 18.41 -28.01 -23.37
C LEU A 40 18.24 -27.49 -21.94
N GLN A 41 18.85 -28.16 -20.96
CA GLN A 41 18.76 -27.74 -19.57
C GLN A 41 19.42 -26.38 -19.32
N ILE A 42 20.60 -26.13 -19.91
CA ILE A 42 21.26 -24.82 -19.85
C ILE A 42 20.39 -23.74 -20.48
N ASN A 43 19.79 -24.02 -21.65
CA ASN A 43 18.89 -23.09 -22.31
C ASN A 43 17.68 -22.75 -21.43
N ASN A 44 17.03 -23.76 -20.85
CA ASN A 44 15.87 -23.58 -19.98
C ASN A 44 16.21 -22.77 -18.72
N ILE A 45 17.40 -22.97 -18.12
CA ILE A 45 17.86 -22.18 -16.96
C ILE A 45 18.08 -20.71 -17.36
N ASN A 46 18.70 -20.46 -18.51
CA ASN A 46 18.92 -19.10 -19.00
C ASN A 46 17.59 -18.39 -19.30
N GLU A 47 16.64 -19.08 -19.91
CA GLU A 47 15.29 -18.57 -20.16
C GLU A 47 14.56 -18.24 -18.84
N ALA A 48 14.59 -19.15 -17.85
CA ALA A 48 14.00 -18.91 -16.54
C ALA A 48 14.63 -17.70 -15.82
N LYS A 49 15.96 -17.56 -15.87
CA LYS A 49 16.68 -16.39 -15.32
C LYS A 49 16.28 -15.09 -16.01
N ASN A 50 16.20 -15.08 -17.34
CA ASN A 50 15.79 -13.91 -18.10
C ASN A 50 14.33 -13.53 -17.81
N ASN A 51 13.46 -14.53 -17.69
CA ASN A 51 12.07 -14.34 -17.33
C ASN A 51 11.92 -13.74 -15.92
N GLU A 52 12.64 -14.29 -14.94
CA GLU A 52 12.64 -13.75 -13.58
C GLU A 52 13.19 -12.32 -13.53
N ALA A 53 14.25 -12.00 -14.28
CA ALA A 53 14.81 -10.65 -14.34
C ALA A 53 13.80 -9.63 -14.91
N ARG A 54 13.01 -10.01 -15.93
CA ARG A 54 11.91 -9.17 -16.46
C ARG A 54 10.83 -8.96 -15.41
N PHE A 55 10.44 -10.00 -14.67
CA PHE A 55 9.46 -9.88 -13.59
C PHE A 55 9.97 -8.97 -12.46
N LYS A 56 11.21 -9.16 -12.00
CA LYS A 56 11.86 -8.28 -11.02
C LYS A 56 11.90 -6.82 -11.47
N LYS A 57 12.12 -6.55 -12.76
CA LYS A 57 12.07 -5.19 -13.30
C LYS A 57 10.68 -4.57 -13.09
N ILE A 58 9.61 -5.31 -13.33
CA ILE A 58 8.24 -4.85 -13.07
C ILE A 58 8.03 -4.57 -11.59
N LEU A 59 8.50 -5.45 -10.69
CA LEU A 59 8.42 -5.22 -9.24
C LEU A 59 9.15 -3.93 -8.81
N LYS A 60 10.28 -3.60 -9.43
CA LYS A 60 11.00 -2.34 -9.19
C LYS A 60 10.23 -1.12 -9.67
N GLU A 61 9.54 -1.23 -10.82
CA GLU A 61 8.67 -0.17 -11.33
C GLU A 61 7.46 0.03 -10.40
N LEU A 62 6.83 -1.05 -9.93
CA LEU A 62 5.76 -1.00 -8.92
C LEU A 62 6.20 -0.31 -7.63
N ARG A 63 7.40 -0.65 -7.14
CA ARG A 63 7.98 -0.01 -5.95
C ARG A 63 8.12 1.51 -6.14
N LYS A 64 8.55 1.96 -7.32
CA LYS A 64 8.70 3.37 -7.65
C LYS A 64 7.35 4.09 -7.79
N ASP A 65 6.36 3.42 -8.38
CA ASP A 65 4.99 3.91 -8.48
C ASP A 65 4.43 4.16 -7.06
N LEU A 66 4.58 3.19 -6.15
CA LEU A 66 4.17 3.33 -4.73
C LEU A 66 4.91 4.47 -4.01
N GLU A 67 6.23 4.58 -4.20
CA GLU A 67 7.01 5.69 -3.64
C GLU A 67 6.43 7.05 -4.07
N THR A 68 6.13 7.19 -5.36
CA THR A 68 5.53 8.41 -5.92
C THR A 68 4.16 8.70 -5.30
N ASP A 69 3.31 7.68 -5.18
CA ASP A 69 1.96 7.81 -4.59
C ASP A 69 2.00 8.19 -3.10
N ILE A 70 2.95 7.64 -2.35
CA ILE A 70 3.14 7.95 -0.94
C ILE A 70 3.53 9.43 -0.76
N LEU A 71 4.47 9.91 -1.58
CA LEU A 71 4.94 11.29 -1.52
C LEU A 71 3.87 12.28 -1.97
N ASN A 72 3.12 11.96 -3.03
CA ASN A 72 2.09 12.84 -3.57
C ASN A 72 0.82 12.91 -2.70
N SER A 73 0.52 11.86 -1.94
CA SER A 73 -0.63 11.86 -1.01
C SER A 73 -0.38 12.68 0.25
N GLU A 74 0.87 12.84 0.68
CA GLU A 74 1.21 13.56 1.91
C GLU A 74 0.75 15.03 1.95
N PRO A 75 1.03 15.88 0.94
CA PRO A 75 0.54 17.25 0.95
C PRO A 75 -0.99 17.32 0.97
N LEU A 76 -1.68 16.40 0.29
CA LEU A 76 -3.15 16.35 0.29
C LEU A 76 -3.70 16.04 1.67
N LEU A 77 -3.13 15.05 2.36
CA LEU A 77 -3.49 14.72 3.74
C LEU A 77 -3.23 15.90 4.68
N LYS A 78 -2.08 16.58 4.56
CA LYS A 78 -1.72 17.75 5.36
C LYS A 78 -2.69 18.92 5.15
N ASP A 79 -3.04 19.23 3.90
CA ASP A 79 -3.95 20.34 3.59
C ASP A 79 -5.39 20.05 4.03
N ASN A 80 -5.84 18.80 3.96
CA ASN A 80 -7.17 18.42 4.41
C ASN A 80 -7.36 18.51 5.93
N LEU A 81 -6.29 18.52 6.73
CA LEU A 81 -6.39 18.85 8.17
C LEU A 81 -6.95 20.28 8.40
N LYS A 82 -6.65 21.23 7.50
CA LYS A 82 -7.22 22.58 7.56
C LYS A 82 -8.71 22.55 7.22
N VAL A 83 -9.08 21.77 6.21
CA VAL A 83 -10.49 21.58 5.79
C VAL A 83 -11.30 20.93 6.91
N ASP A 84 -10.75 19.92 7.60
CA ASP A 84 -11.39 19.30 8.76
C ASP A 84 -11.58 20.30 9.91
N SER A 85 -10.58 21.13 10.16
CA SER A 85 -10.64 22.17 11.19
C SER A 85 -11.73 23.20 10.87
N LEU A 86 -11.82 23.65 9.61
CA LEU A 86 -12.87 24.56 9.15
C LEU A 86 -14.25 23.91 9.23
N SER A 87 -14.37 22.64 8.84
CA SER A 87 -15.61 21.87 8.94
C SER A 87 -16.15 21.85 10.37
N ASN A 88 -15.29 21.59 11.35
CA ASN A 88 -15.66 21.63 12.77
C ASN A 88 -16.12 23.02 13.22
N LEU A 89 -15.44 24.09 12.79
CA LEU A 89 -15.85 25.46 13.13
C LEU A 89 -17.24 25.81 12.58
N VAL A 90 -17.56 25.36 11.36
CA VAL A 90 -18.90 25.55 10.76
C VAL A 90 -19.96 24.75 11.53
N LEU A 91 -19.71 23.46 11.80
CA LEU A 91 -20.66 22.57 12.47
C LEU A 91 -20.90 22.98 13.94
N ASP A 92 -19.87 23.49 14.62
CA ASP A 92 -19.96 23.97 16.00
C ASP A 92 -20.49 25.41 16.13
N HIS A 93 -20.87 26.06 15.02
CA HIS A 93 -21.29 27.48 15.00
C HIS A 93 -20.22 28.46 15.54
N LYS A 94 -18.94 28.14 15.37
CA LYS A 94 -17.80 28.96 15.81
C LYS A 94 -17.18 29.81 14.70
N PHE A 95 -17.57 29.57 13.45
CA PHE A 95 -17.12 30.38 12.32
C PHE A 95 -18.03 31.60 12.14
N THR A 96 -17.47 32.81 12.15
CA THR A 96 -18.24 34.06 12.13
C THR A 96 -18.24 34.76 10.77
N LYS A 97 -19.05 35.81 10.63
CA LYS A 97 -19.03 36.70 9.45
C LYS A 97 -17.68 37.40 9.32
N ASP A 98 -17.10 37.85 10.43
CA ASP A 98 -15.79 38.52 10.43
C ASP A 98 -14.69 37.56 9.99
N ASP A 99 -14.72 36.30 10.46
CA ASP A 99 -13.80 35.25 9.99
C ASP A 99 -13.90 35.03 8.47
N TYR A 100 -15.13 35.02 7.93
CA TYR A 100 -15.36 34.84 6.50
C TYR A 100 -14.77 36.00 5.70
N LEU A 101 -14.99 37.24 6.14
CA LEU A 101 -14.52 38.45 5.47
C LEU A 101 -13.00 38.59 5.55
N GLU A 102 -12.40 38.28 6.69
CA GLU A 102 -10.94 38.33 6.90
C GLU A 102 -10.22 37.28 6.05
N LYS A 103 -10.74 36.05 5.99
CA LYS A 103 -10.13 34.93 5.26
C LYS A 103 -10.48 34.90 3.77
N GLY A 104 -11.44 35.72 3.35
CA GLY A 104 -11.88 35.88 1.97
C GLY A 104 -12.98 34.92 1.51
N SER A 105 -13.64 35.31 0.42
CA SER A 105 -14.85 34.69 -0.18
C SER A 105 -14.73 33.20 -0.54
N ARG A 106 -13.51 32.67 -0.61
CA ARG A 106 -13.24 31.28 -1.01
C ARG A 106 -12.92 30.37 0.17
N ASN A 107 -12.93 30.85 1.42
CA ASN A 107 -12.51 30.02 2.55
C ASN A 107 -13.42 28.79 2.76
N LEU A 108 -14.72 29.01 2.90
CA LEU A 108 -15.71 27.95 3.09
C LEU A 108 -16.12 27.25 1.78
N PHE A 109 -15.71 27.81 0.63
CA PHE A 109 -15.80 27.13 -0.66
C PHE A 109 -14.97 25.83 -0.71
N TRP A 110 -13.89 25.73 0.08
CA TRP A 110 -13.12 24.49 0.17
C TRP A 110 -13.77 23.42 1.06
N VAL A 111 -14.80 23.81 1.81
CA VAL A 111 -15.52 22.93 2.74
C VAL A 111 -16.85 22.56 2.10
N GLY A 112 -17.01 21.31 1.69
CA GLY A 112 -18.25 20.82 1.10
C GLY A 112 -18.45 21.17 -0.38
N LEU A 113 -17.65 22.05 -0.99
CA LEU A 113 -17.78 22.43 -2.41
C LEU A 113 -16.54 22.18 -3.26
N GLN A 114 -15.43 21.72 -2.68
CA GLN A 114 -14.23 21.35 -3.43
C GLN A 114 -13.59 20.11 -2.83
N PHE A 115 -12.82 19.39 -3.64
CA PHE A 115 -12.01 18.28 -3.17
C PHE A 115 -10.63 18.31 -3.80
N SER A 116 -9.67 17.70 -3.13
CA SER A 116 -8.34 17.49 -3.68
C SER A 116 -8.31 16.17 -4.44
N PRO A 117 -8.16 16.18 -5.78
CA PRO A 117 -8.06 14.95 -6.53
C PRO A 117 -6.77 14.20 -6.19
N PHE A 118 -6.85 12.88 -6.05
CA PHE A 118 -5.69 12.02 -5.95
C PHE A 118 -5.86 10.81 -6.87
N ASP A 119 -5.01 10.76 -7.88
CA ASP A 119 -4.93 9.68 -8.86
C ASP A 119 -3.59 8.95 -8.65
N TYR A 120 -3.65 7.70 -8.21
CA TYR A 120 -2.47 6.90 -7.92
C TYR A 120 -1.92 6.20 -9.18
N GLN A 121 -0.63 5.89 -9.19
CA GLN A 121 0.07 5.31 -10.34
C GLN A 121 -0.40 3.88 -10.61
N LYS A 122 -0.90 3.61 -11.83
CA LYS A 122 -1.35 2.27 -12.28
C LYS A 122 -0.51 1.69 -13.41
N THR A 123 0.54 2.40 -13.86
CA THR A 123 1.29 2.04 -15.07
C THR A 123 2.09 0.76 -14.88
N ALA A 124 2.84 0.63 -13.78
CA ALA A 124 3.58 -0.60 -13.50
C ALA A 124 2.65 -1.77 -13.18
N PHE A 125 1.49 -1.51 -12.57
CA PHE A 125 0.48 -2.53 -12.31
C PHE A 125 -0.09 -3.12 -13.61
N LYS A 126 -0.41 -2.28 -14.60
CA LYS A 126 -0.83 -2.78 -15.93
C LYS A 126 0.23 -3.67 -16.58
N LYS A 127 1.52 -3.32 -16.44
CA LYS A 127 2.63 -4.16 -16.93
C LYS A 127 2.69 -5.50 -16.18
N PHE A 128 2.49 -5.47 -14.87
CA PHE A 128 2.40 -6.65 -14.01
C PHE A 128 1.27 -7.58 -14.44
N GLU A 129 0.07 -7.06 -14.65
CA GLU A 129 -1.08 -7.85 -15.13
C GLU A 129 -0.83 -8.45 -16.52
N SER A 130 -0.13 -7.71 -17.39
CA SER A 130 0.20 -8.16 -18.75
C SER A 130 1.41 -9.10 -18.83
N PHE A 131 2.00 -9.51 -17.70
CA PHE A 131 3.20 -10.36 -17.71
C PHE A 131 2.88 -11.79 -18.17
N GLN A 132 3.47 -12.21 -19.30
CA GLN A 132 3.20 -13.51 -19.93
C GLN A 132 4.25 -14.61 -19.60
N GLY A 133 5.02 -14.46 -18.52
CA GLY A 133 6.09 -15.37 -18.14
C GLY A 133 5.76 -16.27 -16.94
N VAL A 134 6.52 -17.36 -16.77
CA VAL A 134 6.41 -18.22 -15.57
C VAL A 134 7.04 -17.55 -14.36
N VAL A 135 6.22 -17.12 -13.40
CA VAL A 135 6.72 -16.52 -12.16
C VAL A 135 7.11 -17.60 -11.14
N PRO A 136 8.31 -17.55 -10.55
CA PRO A 136 8.69 -18.48 -9.47
C PRO A 136 7.78 -18.39 -8.24
N ALA A 137 7.44 -19.52 -7.62
CA ALA A 137 6.54 -19.61 -6.45
C ALA A 137 6.96 -18.75 -5.24
N LYS A 138 8.25 -18.40 -5.13
CA LYS A 138 8.74 -17.47 -4.10
C LYS A 138 8.09 -16.09 -4.16
N TYR A 139 7.47 -15.72 -5.29
CA TYR A 139 6.75 -14.45 -5.46
C TYR A 139 5.24 -14.55 -5.19
N ASP A 140 4.69 -15.73 -4.89
CA ASP A 140 3.25 -15.91 -4.73
C ASP A 140 2.66 -14.99 -3.64
N SER A 141 3.40 -14.82 -2.53
CA SER A 141 2.97 -13.89 -1.48
C SER A 141 2.92 -12.45 -1.98
N ILE A 142 3.97 -11.96 -2.67
CA ILE A 142 4.00 -10.56 -3.11
C ILE A 142 2.96 -10.30 -4.20
N ILE A 143 2.72 -11.27 -5.08
CA ILE A 143 1.66 -11.21 -6.09
C ILE A 143 0.30 -11.01 -5.43
N LYS A 144 0.01 -11.77 -4.38
CA LYS A 144 -1.24 -11.64 -3.63
C LYS A 144 -1.39 -10.24 -3.02
N ASP A 145 -0.33 -9.69 -2.43
CA ASP A 145 -0.39 -8.35 -1.82
C ASP A 145 -0.50 -7.23 -2.86
N ILE A 146 0.19 -7.35 -4.00
CA ILE A 146 0.05 -6.43 -5.14
C ILE A 146 -1.40 -6.43 -5.62
N ASN A 147 -1.99 -7.60 -5.86
CA ASN A 147 -3.39 -7.71 -6.29
C ASN A 147 -4.34 -7.12 -5.26
N HIS A 148 -4.15 -7.43 -3.96
CA HIS A 148 -4.99 -6.85 -2.92
C HIS A 148 -4.92 -5.32 -2.87
N TYR A 149 -3.72 -4.74 -3.03
CA TYR A 149 -3.54 -3.29 -3.03
C TYR A 149 -4.20 -2.62 -4.26
N TYR A 150 -3.94 -3.13 -5.46
CA TYR A 150 -4.38 -2.48 -6.68
C TYR A 150 -5.83 -2.78 -7.07
N ILE A 151 -6.29 -4.02 -6.82
CA ILE A 151 -7.62 -4.48 -7.21
C ILE A 151 -8.61 -4.21 -6.09
N ASP A 152 -8.40 -4.75 -4.89
CA ASP A 152 -9.41 -4.65 -3.83
C ASP A 152 -9.43 -3.24 -3.22
N LEU A 153 -8.29 -2.79 -2.71
CA LEU A 153 -8.16 -1.51 -2.04
C LEU A 153 -8.24 -0.34 -3.02
N GLY A 154 -7.59 -0.48 -4.17
CA GLY A 154 -7.62 0.51 -5.24
C GLY A 154 -9.03 0.76 -5.77
N GLN A 155 -9.79 -0.30 -6.07
CA GLN A 155 -11.19 -0.16 -6.49
C GLN A 155 -12.05 0.47 -5.40
N PHE A 156 -11.89 0.04 -4.14
CA PHE A 156 -12.62 0.64 -3.04
C PHE A 156 -12.34 2.14 -2.91
N TYR A 157 -11.08 2.55 -3.07
CA TYR A 157 -10.73 3.97 -3.10
C TYR A 157 -11.39 4.71 -4.28
N ASP A 158 -11.29 4.16 -5.49
CA ASP A 158 -11.87 4.75 -6.71
C ASP A 158 -13.39 4.93 -6.60
N ASP A 159 -14.09 3.95 -6.04
CA ASP A 159 -15.55 3.98 -5.84
C ASP A 159 -15.97 5.11 -4.89
N ILE A 160 -15.34 5.19 -3.71
CA ILE A 160 -15.62 6.24 -2.73
C ILE A 160 -15.29 7.61 -3.31
N TYR A 161 -14.15 7.72 -4.00
CA TYR A 161 -13.74 8.96 -4.64
C TYR A 161 -14.70 9.39 -5.76
N GLY A 162 -15.22 8.45 -6.55
CA GLY A 162 -16.22 8.71 -7.59
C GLY A 162 -17.53 9.24 -7.00
N ILE A 163 -18.05 8.58 -5.97
CA ILE A 163 -19.26 9.01 -5.24
C ILE A 163 -19.06 10.42 -4.66
N PHE A 164 -17.91 10.65 -4.02
CA PHE A 164 -17.61 11.95 -3.44
C PHE A 164 -17.54 13.06 -4.49
N ARG A 165 -16.87 12.81 -5.62
CA ARG A 165 -16.82 13.74 -6.75
C ARG A 165 -18.21 14.09 -7.29
N GLU A 166 -19.09 13.09 -7.43
CA GLU A 166 -20.46 13.30 -7.87
C GLU A 166 -21.24 14.21 -6.91
N ARG A 167 -21.14 13.96 -5.60
CA ARG A 167 -21.77 14.82 -4.57
C ARG A 167 -21.33 16.27 -4.64
N ILE A 168 -20.03 16.51 -4.82
CA ILE A 168 -19.51 17.88 -4.99
C ILE A 168 -20.11 18.56 -6.24
N ASN A 169 -20.25 17.82 -7.35
CA ASN A 169 -20.89 18.33 -8.55
C ASN A 169 -22.38 18.65 -8.33
N ASP A 170 -23.08 17.84 -7.54
CA ASP A 170 -24.47 18.09 -7.17
C ASP A 170 -24.61 19.36 -6.32
N HIS A 171 -23.69 19.59 -5.38
CA HIS A 171 -23.68 20.80 -4.58
C HIS A 171 -23.48 22.05 -5.45
N HIS A 172 -22.56 21.99 -6.42
CA HIS A 172 -22.38 23.05 -7.41
C HIS A 172 -23.63 23.27 -8.25
N SER A 173 -24.27 22.20 -8.72
CA SER A 173 -25.48 22.28 -9.54
C SER A 173 -26.65 22.89 -8.75
N TYR A 174 -26.77 22.55 -7.46
CA TYR A 174 -27.73 23.20 -6.57
C TYR A 174 -27.48 24.70 -6.49
N LEU A 175 -26.23 25.14 -6.25
CA LEU A 175 -25.92 26.56 -6.12
C LEU A 175 -26.18 27.33 -7.42
N VAL A 176 -25.83 26.75 -8.57
CA VAL A 176 -26.11 27.34 -9.90
C VAL A 176 -27.60 27.59 -10.10
N ASN A 177 -28.44 26.61 -9.71
CA ASN A 177 -29.88 26.65 -9.99
C ASN A 177 -30.71 27.39 -8.93
N ASN A 178 -30.21 27.49 -7.69
CA ASN A 178 -30.99 27.99 -6.55
C ASN A 178 -30.44 29.29 -5.94
N THR A 179 -29.37 29.86 -6.51
CA THR A 179 -28.78 31.10 -6.00
C THR A 179 -28.52 32.09 -7.13
N ASN A 180 -28.61 33.39 -6.82
CA ASN A 180 -28.28 34.47 -7.74
C ASN A 180 -26.84 34.99 -7.58
N TRP A 181 -26.06 34.41 -6.67
CA TRP A 181 -24.71 34.87 -6.31
C TRP A 181 -23.60 33.90 -6.71
N TYR A 182 -23.92 32.71 -7.23
CA TYR A 182 -22.90 31.71 -7.59
C TYR A 182 -21.85 32.25 -8.57
N TYR A 183 -22.26 33.01 -9.60
CA TYR A 183 -21.31 33.62 -10.54
C TYR A 183 -20.41 34.68 -9.87
N LYS A 184 -20.95 35.45 -8.91
CA LYS A 184 -20.22 36.44 -8.11
C LYS A 184 -19.13 35.76 -7.27
N MET A 185 -19.47 34.66 -6.61
CA MET A 185 -18.50 33.81 -5.89
C MET A 185 -17.37 33.35 -6.80
N ARG A 186 -17.69 32.89 -8.03
CA ARG A 186 -16.68 32.46 -9.01
C ARG A 186 -15.77 33.62 -9.44
N ASN A 187 -16.29 34.84 -9.49
CA ASN A 187 -15.55 36.07 -9.73
C ASN A 187 -14.77 36.59 -8.52
N GLY A 188 -14.89 35.94 -7.36
CA GLY A 188 -14.22 36.34 -6.12
C GLY A 188 -14.96 37.39 -5.29
N GLU A 189 -16.15 37.81 -5.73
CA GLU A 189 -17.01 38.74 -4.99
C GLU A 189 -17.68 38.05 -3.78
N THR A 190 -18.07 38.84 -2.78
CA THR A 190 -18.83 38.39 -1.59
C THR A 190 -20.15 39.12 -1.52
N THR A 191 -21.24 38.41 -1.20
CA THR A 191 -22.55 39.02 -0.90
C THR A 191 -23.05 38.56 0.47
N ASP A 192 -23.97 39.31 1.07
CA ASP A 192 -24.54 38.95 2.37
C ASP A 192 -25.32 37.62 2.30
N GLU A 193 -25.99 37.33 1.19
CA GLU A 193 -26.71 36.06 0.97
C GLU A 193 -25.75 34.86 0.88
N MET A 194 -24.57 35.05 0.31
CA MET A 194 -23.51 34.04 0.28
C MET A 194 -22.99 33.75 1.69
N ILE A 195 -22.72 34.80 2.47
CA ILE A 195 -22.28 34.66 3.86
C ILE A 195 -23.35 33.93 4.68
N ASP A 196 -24.61 34.37 4.57
CA ASP A 196 -25.72 33.73 5.28
C ASP A 196 -25.87 32.26 4.89
N PHE A 197 -25.70 31.94 3.59
CA PHE A 197 -25.70 30.55 3.13
C PHE A 197 -24.63 29.71 3.84
N TYR A 198 -23.39 30.18 3.88
CA TYR A 198 -22.29 29.42 4.49
C TYR A 198 -22.35 29.32 6.01
N LEU A 199 -22.89 30.33 6.70
CA LEU A 199 -22.90 30.34 8.17
C LEU A 199 -24.17 29.71 8.78
N ASN A 200 -25.31 29.92 8.13
CA ASN A 200 -26.61 29.66 8.73
C ASN A 200 -27.45 28.63 7.98
N ASN A 201 -27.20 28.38 6.69
CA ASN A 201 -28.06 27.50 5.92
C ASN A 201 -27.93 26.01 6.34
N PRO A 202 -29.04 25.35 6.72
CA PRO A 202 -29.01 23.94 7.10
C PRO A 202 -28.53 23.00 5.97
N MET A 203 -28.82 23.32 4.71
CA MET A 203 -28.35 22.54 3.55
C MET A 203 -26.82 22.54 3.49
N TYR A 204 -26.19 23.71 3.64
CA TYR A 204 -24.74 23.80 3.66
C TYR A 204 -24.14 23.03 4.84
N LYS A 205 -24.75 23.12 6.03
CA LYS A 205 -24.30 22.33 7.19
C LYS A 205 -24.41 20.81 6.96
N ASN A 206 -25.47 20.37 6.29
CA ASN A 206 -25.59 18.97 5.87
C ASN A 206 -24.47 18.59 4.90
N TRP A 207 -24.13 19.44 3.95
CA TRP A 207 -22.99 19.22 3.04
C TRP A 207 -21.66 19.17 3.79
N VAL A 208 -21.41 20.05 4.75
CA VAL A 208 -20.19 20.03 5.57
C VAL A 208 -20.11 18.74 6.41
N SER A 209 -21.21 18.33 7.03
CA SER A 209 -21.26 17.09 7.82
C SER A 209 -21.03 15.86 6.95
N GLN A 210 -21.62 15.82 5.75
CA GLN A 210 -21.41 14.75 4.79
C GLN A 210 -19.95 14.74 4.31
N TYR A 211 -19.45 15.90 3.89
CA TYR A 211 -18.06 16.09 3.44
C TYR A 211 -17.05 15.59 4.47
N GLN A 212 -17.22 15.93 5.75
CA GLN A 212 -16.31 15.51 6.82
C GLN A 212 -16.19 13.99 6.93
N MET A 213 -17.26 13.24 6.62
CA MET A 213 -17.27 11.78 6.68
C MET A 213 -16.76 11.14 5.39
N ASP A 214 -17.08 11.73 4.24
CA ASP A 214 -16.80 11.12 2.93
C ASP A 214 -15.49 11.58 2.29
N ASN A 215 -14.92 12.69 2.76
CA ASN A 215 -13.69 13.25 2.21
C ASN A 215 -12.56 12.22 2.29
N THR A 216 -12.15 11.71 1.12
CA THR A 216 -11.14 10.65 1.02
C THR A 216 -9.79 11.07 1.59
N ALA A 217 -9.48 12.36 1.64
CA ALA A 217 -8.25 12.90 2.23
C ALA A 217 -8.42 13.46 3.66
N GLY A 218 -9.64 13.44 4.20
CA GLY A 218 -9.92 13.92 5.56
C GLY A 218 -9.43 12.96 6.64
N LYS A 219 -9.63 13.33 7.91
CA LYS A 219 -9.20 12.57 9.09
C LYS A 219 -9.59 11.08 9.06
N TYR A 220 -10.77 10.76 8.53
CA TYR A 220 -11.29 9.39 8.42
C TYR A 220 -11.27 8.86 6.97
N GLY A 221 -10.62 9.59 6.07
CA GLY A 221 -10.62 9.32 4.64
C GLY A 221 -9.80 8.10 4.23
N THR A 222 -10.16 7.53 3.08
CA THR A 222 -9.56 6.32 2.51
C THR A 222 -8.14 6.53 1.97
N LEU A 223 -7.74 7.77 1.66
CA LEU A 223 -6.39 8.10 1.15
C LEU A 223 -5.30 7.78 2.17
N LYS A 224 -5.55 8.05 3.46
CA LYS A 224 -4.61 7.74 4.52
C LYS A 224 -4.33 6.23 4.61
N MET A 225 -5.41 5.44 4.52
CA MET A 225 -5.32 3.99 4.46
C MET A 225 -4.58 3.50 3.21
N LEU A 226 -4.85 4.10 2.04
CA LEU A 226 -4.17 3.78 0.79
C LEU A 226 -2.66 4.05 0.91
N GLN A 227 -2.26 5.20 1.45
CA GLN A 227 -0.87 5.56 1.68
C GLN A 227 -0.18 4.58 2.66
N SER A 228 -0.82 4.25 3.79
CA SER A 228 -0.27 3.35 4.80
C SER A 228 -0.04 1.93 4.27
N ARG A 229 -1.02 1.38 3.55
CA ARG A 229 -0.89 0.07 2.91
C ARG A 229 0.11 0.10 1.77
N GLY A 230 0.18 1.20 1.03
CA GLY A 230 1.16 1.42 -0.04
C GLY A 230 2.59 1.44 0.49
N PHE A 231 2.81 2.09 1.64
CA PHE A 231 4.10 2.07 2.34
C PHE A 231 4.48 0.65 2.76
N GLY A 232 3.56 -0.10 3.38
CA GLY A 232 3.83 -1.51 3.73
C GLY A 232 4.13 -2.39 2.51
N LEU A 233 3.42 -2.20 1.39
CA LEU A 233 3.70 -2.92 0.15
C LEU A 233 5.06 -2.55 -0.45
N LEU A 234 5.45 -1.27 -0.40
CA LEU A 234 6.77 -0.79 -0.81
C LEU A 234 7.88 -1.47 0.00
N GLN A 235 7.72 -1.60 1.32
CA GLN A 235 8.68 -2.32 2.16
C GLN A 235 8.77 -3.79 1.77
N LYS A 236 7.62 -4.45 1.57
CA LYS A 236 7.57 -5.87 1.19
C LYS A 236 8.17 -6.14 -0.19
N LEU A 237 7.94 -5.24 -1.16
CA LEU A 237 8.59 -5.28 -2.47
C LEU A 237 10.11 -5.15 -2.33
N THR A 238 10.59 -4.26 -1.47
CA THR A 238 12.01 -4.05 -1.24
C THR A 238 12.69 -5.31 -0.71
N GLU A 239 12.11 -5.95 0.32
CA GLU A 239 12.59 -7.24 0.83
C GLU A 239 12.56 -8.34 -0.24
N THR A 240 11.46 -8.41 -1.00
CA THR A 240 11.26 -9.46 -2.02
C THR A 240 12.23 -9.33 -3.20
N ILE A 241 12.54 -8.10 -3.62
CA ILE A 241 13.48 -7.81 -4.71
C ILE A 241 14.92 -8.13 -4.25
N GLY A 242 15.24 -7.77 -3.01
CA GLY A 242 16.54 -7.98 -2.38
C GLY A 242 17.66 -7.14 -2.99
N ASP A 243 17.37 -5.91 -3.40
CA ASP A 243 18.38 -4.95 -3.88
C ASP A 243 18.73 -3.88 -2.85
N SER A 244 19.70 -3.02 -3.15
CA SER A 244 20.20 -1.98 -2.24
C SER A 244 19.32 -0.72 -2.19
N TYR A 245 18.03 -0.85 -2.51
CA TYR A 245 17.11 0.27 -2.46
C TYR A 245 16.82 0.67 -1.01
N GLU A 246 16.80 1.97 -0.77
CA GLU A 246 16.48 2.56 0.53
C GLU A 246 15.53 3.73 0.28
N PHE A 247 14.41 3.73 1.00
CA PHE A 247 13.45 4.84 0.97
C PHE A 247 13.99 5.96 1.87
N LYS A 248 14.11 7.20 1.34
CA LYS A 248 14.88 8.28 1.98
C LYS A 248 14.08 9.50 2.41
N ASP A 249 12.79 9.56 2.14
CA ASP A 249 11.99 10.73 2.51
C ASP A 249 11.81 10.81 4.03
N GLU A 250 12.38 11.86 4.63
CA GLU A 250 12.43 12.01 6.09
C GLU A 250 11.05 12.27 6.70
N ASP A 251 10.16 12.97 5.99
CA ASP A 251 8.81 13.28 6.47
C ASP A 251 8.00 11.98 6.61
N ILE A 252 8.04 11.14 5.58
CA ILE A 252 7.39 9.84 5.59
C ILE A 252 8.06 8.89 6.61
N LEU A 253 9.40 8.87 6.71
CA LEU A 253 10.07 8.07 7.73
C LEU A 253 9.75 8.53 9.16
N ASN A 254 9.60 9.84 9.37
CA ASN A 254 9.15 10.37 10.65
C ASN A 254 7.69 9.99 10.93
N LYS A 255 6.85 9.92 9.90
CA LYS A 255 5.45 9.48 10.00
C LYS A 255 5.35 8.01 10.38
N TYR A 256 6.02 7.10 9.67
CA TYR A 256 5.92 5.65 9.90
C TYR A 256 6.93 5.12 10.94
N GLY A 257 7.87 5.94 11.38
CA GLY A 257 8.99 5.55 12.25
C GLY A 257 10.15 4.96 11.45
N LYS A 258 11.36 5.02 12.02
CA LYS A 258 12.53 4.33 11.45
C LYS A 258 12.42 2.81 11.66
N PRO A 259 13.11 1.98 10.87
CA PRO A 259 13.23 0.55 11.12
C PRO A 259 13.68 0.27 12.57
N ILE A 260 12.97 -0.62 13.24
CA ILE A 260 13.16 -0.93 14.67
C ILE A 260 14.22 -2.02 14.80
N ALA A 261 15.25 -1.76 15.61
CA ALA A 261 16.22 -2.78 15.99
C ALA A 261 15.51 -3.89 16.78
N ASN A 262 15.74 -5.16 16.40
CA ASN A 262 15.10 -6.33 17.00
C ASN A 262 13.55 -6.35 16.90
N ALA A 263 12.98 -5.75 15.85
CA ALA A 263 11.53 -5.82 15.56
C ALA A 263 10.94 -7.24 15.64
N ASN A 264 11.74 -8.27 15.32
CA ASN A 264 11.37 -9.68 15.41
C ASN A 264 10.87 -10.12 16.80
N GLU A 265 11.28 -9.46 17.89
CA GLU A 265 10.81 -9.79 19.24
C GLU A 265 9.29 -9.62 19.39
N TYR A 266 8.73 -8.65 18.69
CA TYR A 266 7.31 -8.31 18.75
C TYR A 266 6.46 -9.17 17.80
N VAL A 267 7.07 -9.78 16.78
CA VAL A 267 6.38 -10.61 15.79
C VAL A 267 5.74 -11.83 16.46
N GLY A 268 4.48 -12.12 16.12
CA GLY A 268 3.75 -13.25 16.67
C GLY A 268 2.24 -13.15 16.52
N GLU A 269 1.54 -14.15 17.02
CA GLU A 269 0.08 -14.13 17.16
C GLU A 269 -0.30 -13.74 18.59
N TYR A 270 -1.26 -12.84 18.72
CA TYR A 270 -1.73 -12.32 20.00
C TYR A 270 -3.23 -12.56 20.14
N LYS A 271 -3.62 -13.23 21.22
CA LYS A 271 -5.02 -13.54 21.51
C LYS A 271 -5.58 -12.56 22.52
N ASN A 272 -6.59 -11.81 22.11
CA ASN A 272 -7.30 -10.87 22.96
C ASN A 272 -8.05 -11.61 24.08
N LEU A 273 -7.86 -11.16 25.32
CA LEU A 273 -8.40 -11.81 26.52
C LEU A 273 -9.90 -11.54 26.71
N GLN A 274 -10.41 -10.43 26.18
CA GLN A 274 -11.82 -10.07 26.29
C GLN A 274 -12.66 -10.70 25.17
N THR A 275 -12.18 -10.67 23.93
CA THR A 275 -12.95 -11.08 22.75
C THR A 275 -12.60 -12.47 22.21
N ASN A 276 -11.52 -13.09 22.70
CA ASN A 276 -10.90 -14.29 22.11
C ASN A 276 -10.42 -14.15 20.66
N ASN A 277 -10.56 -12.98 20.04
CA ASN A 277 -10.05 -12.73 18.70
C ASN A 277 -8.53 -12.75 18.68
N THR A 278 -7.96 -13.24 17.59
CA THR A 278 -6.51 -13.26 17.38
C THR A 278 -6.12 -12.20 16.38
N THR A 279 -5.02 -11.51 16.66
CA THR A 279 -4.37 -10.54 15.78
C THR A 279 -2.92 -10.96 15.57
N ARG A 280 -2.30 -10.49 14.49
CA ARG A 280 -0.94 -10.85 14.13
C ARG A 280 -0.08 -9.61 14.07
N ILE A 281 1.08 -9.64 14.73
CA ILE A 281 2.12 -8.64 14.53
C ILE A 281 3.13 -9.22 13.54
N GLN A 282 3.40 -8.45 12.49
CA GLN A 282 4.34 -8.82 11.43
C GLN A 282 5.43 -7.76 11.30
N GLN A 283 6.62 -8.20 10.94
CA GLN A 283 7.73 -7.31 10.57
C GLN A 283 7.87 -7.28 9.05
N ILE A 284 7.93 -6.07 8.49
CA ILE A 284 8.18 -5.83 7.06
C ILE A 284 9.08 -4.60 6.93
N GLY A 285 10.25 -4.75 6.34
CA GLY A 285 11.26 -3.69 6.18
C GLY A 285 11.83 -3.18 7.51
N GLY A 286 11.74 -3.98 8.59
CA GLY A 286 12.06 -3.52 9.95
C GLY A 286 10.98 -2.66 10.61
N HIS A 287 9.83 -2.45 9.94
CA HIS A 287 8.65 -1.82 10.53
C HIS A 287 7.67 -2.88 11.02
N LEU A 288 6.83 -2.52 12.00
CA LEU A 288 5.81 -3.40 12.54
C LEU A 288 4.43 -3.06 11.99
N PHE A 289 3.65 -4.09 11.71
CA PHE A 289 2.27 -3.99 11.22
C PHE A 289 1.37 -4.92 12.03
N GLU A 290 0.19 -4.44 12.41
CA GLU A 290 -0.85 -5.25 13.03
C GLU A 290 -1.93 -5.68 12.02
N GLY A 291 -2.17 -7.00 11.95
CA GLY A 291 -3.19 -7.62 11.12
C GLY A 291 -2.58 -8.34 9.92
N TYR A 292 -3.39 -8.52 8.88
CA TYR A 292 -3.00 -9.19 7.63
C TYR A 292 -2.88 -8.16 6.51
N ASN A 293 -2.10 -8.44 5.45
CA ASN A 293 -1.93 -7.56 4.28
C ASN A 293 -1.50 -6.12 4.62
N THR A 294 -0.41 -5.96 5.39
CA THR A 294 0.20 -4.65 5.71
C THR A 294 -0.74 -3.63 6.37
N THR A 295 -1.79 -4.08 7.06
CA THR A 295 -2.67 -3.19 7.84
C THR A 295 -1.98 -2.68 9.11
N GLY A 296 -2.48 -1.55 9.63
CA GLY A 296 -2.19 -1.13 11.02
C GLY A 296 -0.70 -0.89 11.29
N ALA A 297 -0.06 -0.02 10.50
CA ALA A 297 1.34 0.34 10.72
C ALA A 297 1.56 0.88 12.15
N LEU A 298 2.58 0.36 12.82
CA LEU A 298 2.94 0.66 14.20
C LEU A 298 4.23 1.47 14.23
N LYS A 299 4.16 2.70 14.76
CA LYS A 299 5.33 3.53 15.01
C LYS A 299 5.73 3.47 16.47
N GLU A 300 6.99 3.11 16.72
CA GLU A 300 7.57 3.17 18.05
C GLU A 300 7.67 4.63 18.52
N ILE A 301 7.18 4.90 19.72
CA ILE A 301 7.33 6.21 20.39
C ILE A 301 8.22 6.14 21.64
N LYS A 302 8.31 4.97 22.24
CA LYS A 302 9.27 4.58 23.28
C LYS A 302 9.34 3.05 23.29
N ARG A 303 10.36 2.49 23.93
CA ARG A 303 10.53 1.03 24.05
C ARG A 303 9.23 0.35 24.45
N ASP A 304 8.87 -0.70 23.71
CA ASP A 304 7.66 -1.51 23.88
C ASP A 304 6.33 -0.74 23.70
N THR A 305 6.34 0.51 23.26
CA THR A 305 5.12 1.34 23.09
C THR A 305 5.03 1.92 21.68
N PHE A 306 3.90 1.64 21.03
CA PHE A 306 3.67 1.94 19.62
C PHE A 306 2.35 2.70 19.43
N LEU A 307 2.33 3.62 18.48
CA LEU A 307 1.11 4.26 18.00
C LEU A 307 0.69 3.69 16.66
N TYR A 308 -0.62 3.59 16.44
CA TYR A 308 -1.17 3.26 15.14
C TYR A 308 -1.13 4.50 14.25
N ILE A 309 -0.53 4.40 13.07
CA ILE A 309 -0.47 5.51 12.12
C ILE A 309 -1.86 5.88 11.62
N ASP A 310 -2.65 4.87 11.27
CA ASP A 310 -4.00 5.07 10.73
C ASP A 310 -4.98 5.54 11.80
N TYR A 311 -4.79 5.10 13.05
CA TYR A 311 -5.69 5.35 14.17
C TYR A 311 -4.92 5.93 15.39
N PRO A 312 -4.53 7.22 15.34
CA PRO A 312 -3.61 7.80 16.33
C PRO A 312 -4.19 7.87 17.76
N ASP A 313 -5.50 7.67 17.92
CA ASP A 313 -6.16 7.57 19.23
C ASP A 313 -5.93 6.19 19.90
N TRP A 314 -5.26 5.26 19.22
CA TRP A 314 -4.91 3.94 19.76
C TRP A 314 -3.40 3.80 19.97
N GLN A 315 -3.04 3.10 21.05
CA GLN A 315 -1.67 2.80 21.44
C GLN A 315 -1.56 1.31 21.78
N ASN A 316 -0.50 0.68 21.29
CA ASN A 316 -0.13 -0.69 21.64
C ASN A 316 1.06 -0.67 22.60
N ILE A 317 0.95 -1.34 23.75
CA ILE A 317 2.01 -1.46 24.75
C ILE A 317 2.34 -2.93 24.95
N PHE A 318 3.48 -3.38 24.43
CA PHE A 318 3.95 -4.75 24.62
C PHE A 318 4.39 -4.98 26.07
N THR A 319 4.12 -6.18 26.56
CA THR A 319 4.51 -6.65 27.89
C THR A 319 5.58 -7.71 27.75
N ARG A 320 6.47 -7.79 28.74
CA ARG A 320 7.56 -8.76 28.80
C ARG A 320 7.43 -9.66 30.03
N ASP A 321 7.90 -10.89 29.91
CA ASP A 321 8.03 -11.83 31.03
C ASP A 321 9.26 -11.52 31.89
N ALA A 322 9.49 -12.33 32.93
CA ALA A 322 10.63 -12.18 33.84
C ALA A 322 12.00 -12.35 33.16
N ASP A 323 12.05 -13.06 32.02
CA ASP A 323 13.25 -13.25 31.21
C ASP A 323 13.45 -12.11 30.18
N GLY A 324 12.55 -11.13 30.17
CA GLY A 324 12.58 -10.00 29.23
C GLY A 324 12.04 -10.31 27.84
N ARG A 325 11.37 -11.45 27.62
CA ARG A 325 10.76 -11.80 26.33
C ARG A 325 9.36 -11.22 26.21
N VAL A 326 9.00 -10.72 25.03
CA VAL A 326 7.63 -10.22 24.77
C VAL A 326 6.63 -11.36 24.92
N ASN A 327 5.68 -11.22 25.85
CA ASN A 327 4.69 -12.25 26.20
C ASN A 327 3.23 -11.81 26.01
N GLY A 328 3.00 -10.55 25.67
CA GLY A 328 1.66 -10.00 25.51
C GLY A 328 1.68 -8.53 25.09
N MET A 329 0.50 -7.93 25.04
CA MET A 329 0.33 -6.51 24.74
C MET A 329 -0.97 -5.96 25.34
N LYS A 330 -0.99 -4.65 25.58
CA LYS A 330 -2.16 -3.87 25.97
C LYS A 330 -2.52 -2.93 24.85
N LEU A 331 -3.77 -2.96 24.42
CA LEU A 331 -4.31 -2.02 23.46
C LEU A 331 -5.09 -0.94 24.21
N ASN A 332 -4.59 0.29 24.19
CA ASN A 332 -5.14 1.42 24.91
C ASN A 332 -5.76 2.42 23.93
N HIS A 333 -6.97 2.90 24.24
CA HIS A 333 -7.56 4.04 23.57
C HIS A 333 -7.29 5.31 24.40
N LEU A 334 -6.59 6.27 23.79
CA LEU A 334 -6.03 7.44 24.47
C LEU A 334 -7.10 8.39 25.05
N LYS A 335 -8.34 8.31 24.56
CA LYS A 335 -9.45 9.18 24.97
C LYS A 335 -10.57 8.46 25.73
N ASP A 336 -10.53 7.13 25.80
CA ASP A 336 -11.63 6.34 26.38
C ASP A 336 -11.11 5.01 26.91
N SER A 337 -10.84 4.98 28.22
CA SER A 337 -10.30 3.80 28.88
C SER A 337 -11.22 2.58 28.86
N THR A 338 -12.52 2.74 28.60
CA THR A 338 -13.48 1.63 28.54
C THR A 338 -13.25 0.72 27.33
N ARG A 339 -12.52 1.23 26.32
CA ARG A 339 -12.16 0.50 25.09
C ARG A 339 -10.82 -0.23 25.19
N ASN A 340 -10.16 -0.16 26.35
CA ASN A 340 -8.88 -0.82 26.54
C ASN A 340 -9.04 -2.35 26.55
N SER A 341 -8.07 -3.04 25.96
CA SER A 341 -8.03 -4.50 25.96
C SER A 341 -6.62 -5.03 26.16
N SER A 342 -6.51 -6.33 26.41
CA SER A 342 -5.21 -6.99 26.62
C SER A 342 -5.17 -8.27 25.81
N ALA A 343 -4.00 -8.60 25.29
CA ALA A 343 -3.77 -9.80 24.53
C ALA A 343 -2.51 -10.52 25.02
N ILE A 344 -2.54 -11.84 24.99
CA ILE A 344 -1.38 -12.69 25.30
C ILE A 344 -0.75 -13.19 23.99
N LYS A 345 0.58 -13.27 23.95
CA LYS A 345 1.29 -13.85 22.81
C LYS A 345 1.12 -15.38 22.85
N ILE A 346 0.60 -15.95 21.77
CA ILE A 346 0.29 -17.39 21.66
C ILE A 346 1.19 -18.13 20.68
N LYS A 347 1.85 -17.42 19.76
CA LYS A 347 2.86 -17.96 18.85
C LYS A 347 3.95 -16.94 18.57
#